data_AF-A0A920VA67-F1
#
_entry.id   AF-A0A920VA67-F1
#
_cell.length_a   1.000
_cell.length_b   1.000
_cell.length_c   1.000
_cell.angle_alpha   90.00
_cell.angle_beta   90.00
_cell.angle_gamma   90.00
#
_symmetry.space_group_name_H-M   'P 1'
#
loop_
_entity.id
_entity.type
_entity.pdbx_description
1 polymer ?
#
loop_
_entity_poly.entity_id
_entity_poly.type
_entity_poly.pdbx_seq_one_letter_code
_entity_poly.pdbx_strand_id
1 'polypeptide(L)' 'MQEGKLNKGDLLVVGEETGRARLLLNENSEQLDFAIPSMPVRIYGLSRTKYRRRDESN' A
#
# COMPACT_ATOMS: atom_id res chain seq x y z
N MET A 1 7.30 3.94 -21.71
CA MET A 1 7.04 2.83 -20.76
C MET A 1 6.80 3.47 -19.41
N GLN A 2 5.89 2.95 -18.58
CA GLN A 2 5.82 3.42 -17.19
C GLN A 2 7.08 2.94 -16.49
N GLU A 3 7.83 3.86 -15.92
CA GLU A 3 9.02 3.57 -15.10
C GLU A 3 8.59 3.53 -13.63
N GLY A 4 9.09 2.54 -12.89
CA GLY A 4 8.78 2.44 -11.47
C GLY A 4 9.11 1.07 -10.90
N LYS A 5 9.28 1.03 -9.59
CA LYS A 5 9.45 -0.20 -8.81
C LYS A 5 8.77 0.03 -7.47
N LEU A 6 7.91 -0.88 -7.06
CA LEU A 6 7.35 -0.89 -5.72
C LEU A 6 8.11 -1.90 -4.88
N ASN A 7 8.74 -1.47 -3.80
CA ASN A 7 9.45 -2.34 -2.88
C ASN A 7 8.63 -2.59 -1.63
N LYS A 8 8.84 -3.75 -1.01
CA LYS A 8 8.40 -3.98 0.36
C LYS A 8 9.01 -2.91 1.29
N GLY A 9 8.17 -2.29 2.10
CA GLY A 9 8.54 -1.24 3.06
C GLY A 9 8.27 0.20 2.57
N ASP A 10 8.01 0.40 1.28
CA ASP A 10 7.70 1.70 0.70
C ASP A 10 6.43 2.30 1.34
N LEU A 11 6.44 3.63 1.53
CA LEU A 11 5.28 4.37 2.00
C LEU A 11 4.34 4.65 0.82
N LEU A 12 3.08 4.29 0.97
CA LEU A 12 2.06 4.43 -0.05
C LEU A 12 0.95 5.37 0.43
N VAL A 13 0.41 6.12 -0.52
CA VAL A 13 -0.77 6.96 -0.39
C VAL A 13 -1.75 6.52 -1.46
N VAL A 14 -2.91 6.01 -1.06
CA VAL A 14 -3.94 5.48 -1.97
C VAL A 14 -5.29 6.04 -1.55
N GLY A 15 -5.72 7.12 -2.22
CA GLY A 15 -6.91 7.86 -1.79
C GLY A 15 -6.73 8.44 -0.39
N GLU A 16 -7.62 8.09 0.53
CA GLU A 16 -7.56 8.50 1.95
C GLU A 16 -6.70 7.57 2.82
N GLU A 17 -6.27 6.43 2.27
CA GLU A 17 -5.49 5.43 2.97
C GLU A 17 -4.00 5.73 2.86
N THR A 18 -3.27 5.56 3.95
CA THR A 18 -1.81 5.64 3.94
C THR A 18 -1.20 4.50 4.75
N GLY A 19 -0.01 4.07 4.37
CA GLY A 19 0.68 3.02 5.10
C GLY A 19 1.90 2.47 4.38
N ARG A 20 2.58 1.53 5.02
CA ARG A 20 3.75 0.88 4.42
C ARG A 20 3.35 -0.42 3.75
N ALA A 21 3.94 -0.71 2.59
CA ALA A 21 3.80 -1.99 1.92
C ALA A 21 4.50 -3.11 2.71
N ARG A 22 3.82 -3.70 3.70
CA ARG A 22 4.39 -4.72 4.59
C ARG A 22 4.50 -6.09 3.93
N LEU A 23 3.61 -6.37 2.98
CA LEU A 23 3.56 -7.62 2.23
C LEU A 23 3.10 -7.32 0.82
N LEU A 24 3.81 -7.88 -0.15
CA LEU A 24 3.44 -7.88 -1.57
C LEU A 24 3.20 -9.33 -1.98
N LEU A 25 2.03 -9.61 -2.56
CA LEU A 25 1.69 -10.93 -3.10
C LEU A 25 1.34 -10.85 -4.58
N ASN A 26 1.80 -11.81 -5.37
CA ASN A 26 1.31 -12.01 -6.75
C ASN A 26 -0.01 -12.80 -6.76
N GLU A 27 -0.51 -13.10 -7.97
CA GLU A 27 -1.72 -13.89 -8.21
C GLU A 27 -1.63 -15.32 -7.66
N ASN A 28 -0.43 -15.89 -7.58
CA ASN A 28 -0.17 -17.21 -7.03
C ASN A 28 -0.01 -17.19 -5.50
N SER A 29 -0.24 -16.03 -4.85
CA SER A 29 -0.04 -15.82 -3.42
C SER A 29 1.41 -15.98 -2.95
N GLU A 30 2.37 -15.86 -3.85
CA GLU A 30 3.80 -15.87 -3.52
C GLU A 30 4.23 -14.49 -3.03
N GLN A 31 5.11 -14.46 -2.03
CA GLN A 31 5.67 -13.21 -1.55
C GLN A 31 6.68 -12.64 -2.53
N LEU A 32 6.61 -11.33 -2.70
CA LEU A 32 7.52 -10.58 -3.54
C LEU A 32 8.33 -9.59 -2.71
N ASP A 33 9.61 -9.44 -3.03
CA ASP A 33 10.45 -8.38 -2.49
C ASP A 33 10.17 -7.04 -3.18
N PHE A 34 9.77 -7.09 -4.45
CA PHE A 34 9.38 -5.93 -5.25
C PHE A 34 8.42 -6.27 -6.37
N ALA A 35 7.81 -5.23 -6.94
CA ALA A 35 6.93 -5.30 -8.09
C ALA A 35 7.36 -4.31 -9.18
N ILE A 36 7.23 -4.75 -10.43
CA ILE A 36 7.46 -3.92 -11.63
C ILE A 36 6.12 -3.37 -12.14
N PRO A 37 6.14 -2.33 -12.99
CA PRO A 37 4.93 -1.77 -13.57
C PRO A 37 4.16 -2.83 -14.35
N SER A 38 2.84 -2.70 -14.38
CA SER A 38 1.90 -3.66 -14.99
C SER A 38 1.82 -5.04 -14.33
N MET A 39 2.54 -5.30 -13.24
CA MET A 39 2.40 -6.54 -12.48
C MET A 39 1.22 -6.41 -11.49
N PRO A 40 0.20 -7.27 -11.53
CA PRO A 40 -0.89 -7.25 -10.56
C PRO A 40 -0.35 -7.71 -9.19
N VAL A 41 -0.53 -6.87 -8.17
CA VAL A 41 0.01 -7.15 -6.83
C VAL A 41 -1.02 -6.80 -5.76
N ARG A 42 -1.18 -7.69 -4.78
CA ARG A 42 -1.96 -7.44 -3.56
C ARG A 42 -1.04 -6.92 -2.46
N ILE A 43 -1.41 -5.79 -1.87
CA ILE A 43 -0.60 -5.08 -0.86
C ILE A 43 -1.32 -5.14 0.49
N TYR A 44 -0.56 -5.43 1.55
CA TYR A 44 -1.04 -5.32 2.94
C TYR A 44 -0.22 -4.28 3.71
N GLY A 45 -0.87 -3.60 4.66
CA GLY A 45 -0.24 -2.60 5.52
C GLY A 45 -0.69 -1.15 5.29
N LEU A 46 -1.68 -0.94 4.42
CA LEU A 46 -2.42 0.32 4.35
C LEU A 46 -3.42 0.41 5.51
N SER A 47 -3.58 1.60 6.06
CA SER A 47 -4.55 1.87 7.11
C SER A 47 -5.21 3.23 6.87
N ARG A 48 -6.46 3.36 7.33
CA ARG A 48 -7.10 4.66 7.37
C ARG A 48 -6.30 5.55 8.29
N THR A 49 -5.64 6.56 7.74
CA THR A 49 -5.27 7.70 8.56
C THR A 49 -6.58 8.40 8.87
N LYS A 50 -7.22 8.00 9.97
CA LYS A 50 -8.23 8.85 10.56
C LYS A 50 -7.46 10.09 11.00
N TYR A 51 -7.43 11.13 10.17
CA TYR A 51 -7.49 12.48 10.70
C TYR A 51 -8.79 12.51 11.50
N ARG A 52 -8.70 12.00 12.72
CA ARG A 52 -9.77 11.97 13.71
C ARG A 52 -10.12 13.43 13.85
N ARG A 53 -11.19 13.89 13.17
CA ARG A 53 -11.81 15.17 13.48
C ARG A 53 -12.02 15.12 14.98
N ARG A 54 -11.22 15.89 15.71
CA ARG A 54 -11.28 15.98 17.15
C ARG A 54 -12.42 16.93 17.49
N ASP A 55 -13.60 16.66 16.95
CA ASP A 55 -14.80 17.48 17.11
C ASP A 55 -16.03 16.57 17.01
N GLU A 56 -16.10 15.59 17.91
CA GLU A 56 -17.38 15.09 18.41
C GLU A 56 -17.30 15.20 19.92
N SER A 57 -17.33 16.45 20.39
CA SER A 57 -17.68 16.78 21.77
C SER A 57 -19.20 16.76 21.84
N ASN A 58 -19.74 15.76 22.53
CA ASN A 58 -21.06 15.84 23.14
C ASN A 58 -20.94 16.52 24.50
#